data_AF-A0ABD0WSS2-F1
#
_entry.id   AF-A0ABD0WSS2-F1
#
_cell.length_a   1.000
_cell.length_b   1.000
_cell.length_c   1.000
_cell.angle_alpha   90.00
_cell.angle_beta   90.00
_cell.angle_gamma   90.00
#
_symmetry.space_group_name_H-M   'P 1'
#
loop_
_entity.id
_entity.type
_entity.pdbx_description
1 polymer ?
#
loop_
_entity_poly.entity_id
_entity_poly.type
_entity_poly.pdbx_seq_one_letter_code
_entity_poly.pdbx_strand_id
1 'polypeptide(L)'
;MTQATGLSFAPKQNVDYAFLLNFCTNLSDFYMMLEDDVRCSRNFLTSLKKVVTSREGSYWVMLEFSKLGYIGKLYHSRDLPRLAHFLLMFYQEMPCDWLLIHFRSLLAQKDVIRFKPSLFQHMGYYSSYKGAENKLKDDDFEEDSIDIPDNPPASLYTNINVFENYDATKAYSSVDEYFWGKPPSTGDFFVIVFSKSTKISKIKIVTGTDDRQNDILHHGALEVGEKLVGTKRGRQCSSYITLGEFKNGNIEVQDIDHKIAFDIECVRIVVTVSQKEWLIVRSISLWTSQPPSQ
;
A
#
# COMPACT_ATOMS: atom_id res chain seq x y z
N MET A 1 31.57 15.22 12.13
CA MET A 1 31.54 14.82 13.55
C MET A 1 30.51 15.71 14.23
N THR A 2 29.25 15.27 14.22
CA THR A 2 28.12 16.03 14.79
C THR A 2 27.38 15.02 15.67
N GLN A 3 27.26 15.36 16.96
CA GLN A 3 26.95 14.45 18.05
C GLN A 3 25.58 13.80 17.92
N ALA A 4 25.56 12.47 17.86
CA ALA A 4 24.37 11.64 18.03
C ALA A 4 24.05 11.50 19.53
N THR A 5 23.14 12.33 20.03
CA THR A 5 22.60 12.22 21.40
C THR A 5 21.38 11.27 21.50
N GLY A 6 21.37 10.18 20.72
CA GLY A 6 20.27 9.20 20.67
C GLY A 6 20.62 7.75 21.05
N LEU A 7 21.89 7.44 21.34
CA LEU A 7 22.38 6.06 21.39
C LEU A 7 22.06 5.24 22.66
N SER A 8 21.48 5.84 23.70
CA SER A 8 21.43 5.18 25.03
C SER A 8 20.26 4.20 25.24
N PHE A 9 19.20 4.22 24.42
CA PHE A 9 17.99 3.40 24.63
C PHE A 9 17.62 2.48 23.46
N ALA A 10 18.12 2.75 22.25
CA ALA A 10 17.99 1.84 21.10
C ALA A 10 18.39 0.38 21.45
N PRO A 11 19.46 0.13 22.24
CA PRO A 11 19.81 -1.23 22.64
C PRO A 11 18.77 -1.91 23.52
N LYS A 12 18.13 -1.17 24.43
CA LYS A 12 17.10 -1.73 25.31
C LYS A 12 15.85 -2.11 24.51
N GLN A 13 15.37 -1.21 23.66
CA GLN A 13 14.16 -1.46 22.87
C GLN A 13 14.33 -2.66 21.91
N ASN A 14 15.49 -2.76 21.26
CA ASN A 14 15.84 -3.93 20.44
C ASN A 14 15.76 -5.25 21.23
N VAL A 15 16.33 -5.26 22.44
CA VAL A 15 16.34 -6.43 23.32
C VAL A 15 14.92 -6.77 23.78
N ASP A 16 14.16 -5.78 24.25
CA ASP A 16 12.79 -5.97 24.75
C ASP A 16 11.90 -6.57 23.64
N TYR A 17 11.98 -6.05 22.40
CA TYR A 17 11.25 -6.63 21.27
C TYR A 17 11.73 -8.02 20.90
N ALA A 18 13.04 -8.27 20.90
CA ALA A 18 13.55 -9.61 20.57
C ALA A 18 13.04 -10.67 21.56
N PHE A 19 13.00 -10.36 22.86
CA PHE A 19 12.42 -11.25 23.86
C PHE A 19 10.94 -11.49 23.62
N LEU A 20 10.16 -10.44 23.34
CA LEU A 20 8.73 -10.55 23.06
C LEU A 20 8.45 -11.39 21.80
N LEU A 21 9.18 -11.14 20.71
CA LEU A 21 9.08 -11.90 19.46
C LEU A 21 9.39 -13.38 19.67
N ASN A 22 10.46 -13.68 20.42
CA ASN A 22 10.83 -15.05 20.72
C ASN A 22 9.75 -15.73 21.58
N PHE A 23 9.21 -15.03 22.58
CA PHE A 23 8.10 -15.53 23.40
C PHE A 23 6.83 -15.81 22.58
N CYS A 24 6.50 -14.95 21.61
CA CYS A 24 5.31 -15.09 20.78
C CYS A 24 5.44 -16.14 19.67
N THR A 25 6.62 -16.75 19.50
CA THR A 25 6.84 -17.78 18.48
C THR A 25 5.87 -18.95 18.67
N ASN A 26 5.19 -19.35 17.59
CA ASN A 26 4.21 -20.45 17.55
C ASN A 26 2.94 -20.26 18.41
N LEU A 27 2.66 -19.06 18.93
CA LEU A 27 1.40 -18.78 19.67
C LEU A 27 0.20 -18.55 18.73
N SER A 28 0.45 -18.11 17.51
CA SER A 28 -0.53 -17.80 16.47
C SER A 28 0.11 -17.93 15.08
N ASP A 29 -0.68 -17.85 14.00
CA ASP A 29 -0.15 -17.84 12.63
C ASP A 29 0.57 -16.52 12.28
N PHE A 30 0.12 -15.43 12.87
CA PHE A 30 0.60 -14.07 12.64
C PHE A 30 0.84 -13.32 13.95
N TYR A 31 1.82 -12.43 13.94
CA TYR A 31 2.15 -11.54 15.05
C TYR A 31 2.07 -10.08 14.62
N MET A 32 1.32 -9.27 15.36
CA MET A 32 1.21 -7.83 15.16
C MET A 32 2.08 -7.11 16.18
N MET A 33 3.09 -6.38 15.70
CA MET A 33 3.89 -5.49 16.55
C MET A 33 3.10 -4.21 16.83
N LEU A 34 2.89 -3.90 18.11
CA LEU A 34 2.22 -2.70 18.60
C LEU A 34 3.07 -2.05 19.70
N GLU A 35 2.79 -0.79 19.96
CA GLU A 35 3.36 -0.01 21.07
C GLU A 35 2.29 0.27 22.14
N ASP A 36 2.71 0.93 23.21
CA ASP A 36 1.82 1.61 24.14
C ASP A 36 1.07 2.77 23.48
N ASP A 37 -0.01 3.22 24.13
CA ASP A 37 -0.86 4.33 23.69
C ASP A 37 -1.35 4.26 22.23
N VAL A 38 -1.57 3.06 21.68
CA VAL A 38 -2.10 2.90 20.33
C VAL A 38 -3.63 2.87 20.33
N ARG A 39 -4.23 3.72 19.47
CA ARG A 39 -5.65 3.66 19.11
C ARG A 39 -5.81 2.92 17.78
N CYS A 40 -6.82 2.06 17.68
CA CYS A 40 -7.14 1.31 16.47
C CYS A 40 -8.38 1.87 15.77
N SER A 41 -8.48 1.64 14.45
CA SER A 41 -9.73 1.89 13.71
C SER A 41 -10.80 0.86 14.10
N ARG A 42 -12.09 1.23 14.01
CA ARG A 42 -13.19 0.39 14.52
C ARG A 42 -13.23 -1.03 13.95
N ASN A 43 -12.83 -1.20 12.70
CA ASN A 43 -12.90 -2.48 11.97
C ASN A 43 -11.52 -3.12 11.77
N PHE A 44 -10.50 -2.72 12.54
CA PHE A 44 -9.11 -3.10 12.29
C PHE A 44 -8.92 -4.61 12.09
N LEU A 45 -9.57 -5.46 12.91
CA LEU A 45 -9.41 -6.91 12.82
C LEU A 45 -10.00 -7.48 11.52
N THR A 46 -11.17 -7.00 11.12
CA THR A 46 -11.82 -7.41 9.86
C THR A 46 -10.96 -7.00 8.67
N SER A 47 -10.46 -5.76 8.67
CA SER A 47 -9.56 -5.26 7.65
C SER A 47 -8.25 -6.05 7.57
N LEU A 48 -7.65 -6.37 8.72
CA LEU A 48 -6.44 -7.20 8.82
C LEU A 48 -6.66 -8.58 8.18
N LYS A 49 -7.76 -9.25 8.53
CA LYS A 49 -8.09 -10.58 7.98
C LYS A 49 -8.27 -10.50 6.47
N LYS A 50 -9.04 -9.52 5.98
CA LYS A 50 -9.28 -9.32 4.54
C LYS A 50 -7.98 -9.16 3.76
N VAL A 51 -7.08 -8.33 4.29
CA VAL A 51 -5.75 -8.09 3.72
C VAL A 51 -4.92 -9.37 3.68
N VAL A 52 -4.83 -10.09 4.79
CA VAL A 52 -4.09 -11.36 4.86
C VAL A 52 -4.63 -12.37 3.85
N THR A 53 -5.96 -12.52 3.77
CA THR A 53 -6.62 -13.41 2.79
C THR A 53 -6.34 -12.99 1.35
N SER A 54 -6.37 -11.68 1.03
CA SER A 54 -6.08 -11.18 -0.32
C SER A 54 -4.64 -11.49 -0.80
N ARG A 55 -3.74 -11.77 0.14
CA ARG A 55 -2.32 -12.07 -0.09
C ARG A 55 -2.01 -13.56 0.04
N GLU A 56 -3.00 -14.42 0.15
CA GLU A 56 -2.78 -15.86 0.17
C GLU A 56 -2.05 -16.31 -1.12
N GLY A 57 -0.99 -17.10 -0.95
CA GLY A 57 -0.11 -17.53 -2.04
C GLY A 57 0.91 -16.47 -2.53
N SER A 58 0.87 -15.24 -2.03
CA SER A 58 1.88 -14.21 -2.31
C SER A 58 3.01 -14.24 -1.27
N TYR A 59 4.26 -14.00 -1.71
CA TYR A 59 5.39 -13.87 -0.79
C TYR A 59 5.44 -12.47 -0.15
N TRP A 60 5.52 -12.42 1.18
CA TRP A 60 5.79 -11.23 1.95
C TRP A 60 6.43 -11.60 3.30
N VAL A 61 7.16 -10.65 3.87
CA VAL A 61 7.94 -10.74 5.12
C VAL A 61 7.29 -9.87 6.19
N MET A 62 6.85 -8.67 5.80
CA MET A 62 6.25 -7.68 6.69
C MET A 62 5.15 -6.93 5.94
N LEU A 63 3.98 -6.81 6.57
CA LEU A 63 2.91 -5.91 6.15
C LEU A 63 2.81 -4.74 7.14
N GLU A 64 2.57 -3.53 6.64
CA GLU A 64 2.51 -2.32 7.47
C GLU A 64 1.09 -1.74 7.50
N PHE A 65 0.52 -1.57 8.68
CA PHE A 65 -0.81 -0.98 8.91
C PHE A 65 -0.73 0.40 9.59
N SER A 66 0.48 0.96 9.64
CA SER A 66 0.75 2.36 9.96
C SER A 66 2.09 2.76 9.35
N LYS A 67 2.20 4.05 9.02
CA LYS A 67 3.41 4.72 8.54
C LYS A 67 4.41 4.98 9.68
N LEU A 68 3.94 5.02 10.93
CA LEU A 68 4.73 5.38 12.09
C LEU A 68 5.54 4.19 12.62
N GLY A 69 6.86 4.35 12.69
CA GLY A 69 7.79 3.48 13.42
C GLY A 69 7.48 1.98 13.32
N TYR A 70 7.30 1.35 14.48
CA TYR A 70 7.06 -0.10 14.70
C TYR A 70 5.59 -0.48 14.82
N ILE A 71 4.68 0.49 14.89
CA ILE A 71 3.28 0.18 15.14
C ILE A 71 2.64 -0.42 13.89
N GLY A 72 1.78 -1.41 14.11
CA GLY A 72 1.03 -2.04 13.03
C GLY A 72 1.90 -2.83 12.05
N LYS A 73 3.04 -3.39 12.48
CA LYS A 73 3.86 -4.27 11.63
C LYS A 73 3.45 -5.72 11.85
N LEU A 74 2.91 -6.35 10.81
CA LEU A 74 2.45 -7.74 10.83
C LEU A 74 3.50 -8.66 10.24
N TYR A 75 3.79 -9.75 10.95
CA TYR A 75 4.74 -10.78 10.56
C TYR A 75 4.11 -12.16 10.59
N HIS A 76 4.64 -13.08 9.79
CA HIS A 76 4.36 -14.50 9.97
C HIS A 76 5.07 -15.03 11.23
N SER A 77 4.39 -15.91 11.96
CA SER A 77 4.94 -16.54 13.17
C SER A 77 6.24 -17.30 12.93
N ARG A 78 6.37 -17.95 11.76
CA ARG A 78 7.58 -18.66 11.33
C ARG A 78 8.83 -17.78 11.21
N ASP A 79 8.65 -16.48 11.00
CA ASP A 79 9.75 -15.54 10.80
C ASP A 79 10.19 -14.85 12.11
N LEU A 80 9.41 -14.97 13.19
CA LEU A 80 9.70 -14.32 14.48
C LEU A 80 11.02 -14.75 15.11
N PRO A 81 11.41 -16.04 15.13
CA PRO A 81 12.71 -16.44 15.67
C PRO A 81 13.88 -15.79 14.93
N ARG A 82 13.76 -15.68 13.60
CA ARG A 82 14.79 -15.04 12.77
C ARG A 82 14.84 -13.54 13.03
N LEU A 83 13.69 -12.88 13.15
CA LEU A 83 13.62 -11.46 13.47
C LEU A 83 14.18 -11.16 14.87
N ALA A 84 13.84 -11.97 15.88
CA ALA A 84 14.36 -11.82 17.24
C ALA A 84 15.89 -11.92 17.28
N HIS A 85 16.47 -12.94 16.63
CA HIS A 85 17.92 -13.07 16.53
C HIS A 85 18.57 -11.91 15.78
N PHE A 86 17.92 -11.42 14.72
CA PHE A 86 18.42 -10.27 13.95
C PHE A 86 18.48 -9.00 14.82
N LEU A 87 17.43 -8.71 15.59
CA LEU A 87 17.41 -7.58 16.51
C LEU A 87 18.49 -7.71 17.60
N LEU A 88 18.67 -8.91 18.16
CA LEU A 88 19.73 -9.16 19.15
C LEU A 88 21.13 -9.04 18.56
N MET A 89 21.33 -9.41 17.30
CA MET A 89 22.63 -9.35 16.64
C MET A 89 23.11 -7.91 16.44
N PHE A 90 22.19 -6.97 16.19
CA PHE A 90 22.50 -5.58 15.89
C PHE A 90 21.99 -4.59 16.95
N TYR A 91 21.67 -5.08 18.15
CA TYR A 91 20.97 -4.28 19.16
C TYR A 91 21.71 -2.98 19.55
N GLN A 92 23.06 -3.00 19.57
CA GLN A 92 23.88 -1.83 19.88
C GLN A 92 24.18 -0.93 18.67
N GLU A 93 24.00 -1.46 17.46
CA GLU A 93 24.49 -0.81 16.24
C GLU A 93 23.47 0.14 15.64
N MET A 94 22.17 -0.21 15.70
CA MET A 94 21.11 0.59 15.08
C MET A 94 19.81 0.57 15.90
N PRO A 95 19.01 1.65 15.83
CA PRO A 95 17.63 1.63 16.31
C PRO A 95 16.82 0.53 15.63
N CYS A 96 15.82 0.00 16.35
CA CYS A 96 15.00 -1.10 15.87
C CYS A 96 14.35 -0.78 14.50
N ASP A 97 13.96 0.49 14.25
CA ASP A 97 13.16 0.91 13.09
C ASP A 97 13.94 0.61 11.81
N TRP A 98 15.23 0.91 11.86
CA TRP A 98 16.15 0.70 10.76
C TRP A 98 16.42 -0.79 10.58
N LEU A 99 16.56 -1.53 11.69
CA LEU A 99 16.72 -2.97 11.66
C LEU A 99 15.50 -3.66 11.01
N LEU A 100 14.27 -3.23 11.28
CA LEU A 100 13.08 -3.80 10.64
C LEU A 100 13.09 -3.59 9.11
N ILE A 101 13.51 -2.41 8.65
CA ILE A 101 13.66 -2.11 7.21
C ILE A 101 14.73 -3.03 6.59
N HIS A 102 15.88 -3.18 7.26
CA HIS A 102 16.95 -4.06 6.80
C HIS A 102 16.53 -5.53 6.76
N PHE A 103 15.84 -6.01 7.79
CA PHE A 103 15.33 -7.38 7.86
C PHE A 103 14.44 -7.72 6.67
N ARG A 104 13.47 -6.83 6.38
CA ARG A 104 12.58 -6.94 5.21
C ARG A 104 13.36 -7.01 3.90
N SER A 105 14.31 -6.09 3.73
CA SER A 105 15.14 -6.03 2.51
C SER A 105 16.06 -7.25 2.35
N LEU A 106 16.60 -7.80 3.43
CA LEU A 106 17.47 -8.99 3.41
C LEU A 106 16.68 -10.24 3.03
N LEU A 107 15.41 -10.30 3.38
CA LEU A 107 14.48 -11.37 2.97
C LEU A 107 13.81 -11.07 1.62
N ALA A 108 14.50 -10.35 0.74
CA ALA A 108 14.09 -10.09 -0.65
C ALA A 108 12.74 -9.34 -0.82
N GLN A 109 12.16 -8.76 0.23
CA GLN A 109 11.07 -7.80 0.10
C GLN A 109 11.63 -6.37 0.12
N LYS A 110 11.97 -5.85 -1.07
CA LYS A 110 12.47 -4.47 -1.21
C LYS A 110 11.37 -3.45 -0.94
N ASP A 111 10.21 -3.69 -1.56
CA ASP A 111 9.09 -2.76 -1.54
C ASP A 111 8.33 -2.82 -0.21
N VAL A 112 7.91 -1.63 0.24
CA VAL A 112 7.03 -1.49 1.40
C VAL A 112 5.63 -1.97 0.99
N ILE A 113 5.08 -2.95 1.71
CA ILE A 113 3.68 -3.35 1.54
C ILE A 113 2.91 -2.76 2.73
N ARG A 114 2.49 -1.51 2.59
CA ARG A 114 1.67 -0.82 3.57
C ARG A 114 0.18 -1.04 3.25
N PHE A 115 -0.72 -0.58 4.12
CA PHE A 115 -2.15 -0.50 3.86
C PHE A 115 -2.64 0.88 4.26
N LYS A 116 -3.51 1.46 3.43
CA LYS A 116 -4.18 2.73 3.68
C LYS A 116 -5.69 2.53 3.63
N PRO A 117 -6.46 3.17 4.52
CA PRO A 117 -5.99 3.99 5.64
C PRO A 117 -5.23 3.17 6.69
N SER A 118 -4.36 3.85 7.44
CA SER A 118 -3.64 3.26 8.57
C SER A 118 -4.65 2.78 9.60
N LEU A 119 -4.44 1.58 10.15
CA LEU A 119 -5.33 0.98 11.14
C LEU A 119 -4.98 1.38 12.57
N PHE A 120 -3.78 1.92 12.79
CA PHE A 120 -3.25 2.21 14.10
C PHE A 120 -2.67 3.63 14.16
N GLN A 121 -2.91 4.31 15.28
CA GLN A 121 -2.39 5.65 15.56
C GLN A 121 -1.84 5.70 16.98
N HIS A 122 -0.60 6.16 17.11
CA HIS A 122 -0.01 6.45 18.41
C HIS A 122 -0.66 7.72 19.01
N MET A 123 -1.12 7.63 20.26
CA MET A 123 -1.82 8.69 20.98
C MET A 123 -0.98 9.34 22.07
N GLY A 124 0.15 8.73 22.46
CA GLY A 124 1.06 9.30 23.46
C GLY A 124 1.66 10.61 22.96
N TYR A 125 1.37 11.70 23.68
CA TYR A 125 1.82 13.06 23.35
C TYR A 125 3.18 13.39 23.95
N TYR A 126 3.53 12.76 25.08
CA TYR A 126 4.81 12.92 25.75
C TYR A 126 5.54 11.59 25.75
N SER A 127 6.73 11.57 25.19
CA SER A 127 7.61 10.42 25.35
C SER A 127 8.07 10.34 26.81
N SER A 128 8.04 9.13 27.36
CA SER A 128 8.73 8.77 28.61
C SER A 128 10.22 9.12 28.56
N TYR A 129 10.80 9.31 27.37
CA TYR A 129 12.14 9.83 27.16
C TYR A 129 12.17 11.37 27.23
N LYS A 130 12.75 11.88 28.32
CA LYS A 130 13.03 13.31 28.56
C LYS A 130 11.80 14.25 28.48
N GLY A 131 10.58 13.72 28.45
CA GLY A 131 9.37 14.51 28.26
C GLY A 131 9.28 15.15 26.86
N ALA A 132 9.96 14.57 25.87
CA ALA A 132 9.94 15.09 24.51
C ALA A 132 8.52 14.95 23.94
N GLU A 133 7.98 16.05 23.39
CA GLU A 133 6.66 16.05 22.75
C GLU A 133 6.71 15.20 21.47
N ASN A 134 5.89 14.15 21.41
CA ASN A 134 5.65 13.37 20.21
C ASN A 134 4.40 13.92 19.49
N LYS A 135 4.62 14.74 18.47
CA LYS A 135 3.56 15.30 17.62
C LYS A 135 3.32 14.48 16.35
N LEU A 136 3.99 13.33 16.20
CA LEU A 136 3.83 12.50 15.01
C LEU A 136 2.41 11.91 14.98
N LYS A 137 1.66 12.30 13.96
CA LYS A 137 0.38 11.72 13.61
C LYS A 137 0.52 11.05 12.25
N ASP A 138 -0.15 9.92 12.11
CA ASP A 138 -0.29 9.21 10.86
C ASP A 138 -1.44 9.91 10.12
N ASP A 139 -1.08 10.66 9.09
CA ASP A 139 -2.00 11.42 8.27
C ASP A 139 -2.99 10.53 7.49
N ASP A 140 -2.67 9.24 7.38
CA ASP A 140 -3.54 8.22 6.78
C ASP A 140 -4.43 7.50 7.80
N PHE A 141 -4.33 7.81 9.11
CA PHE A 141 -5.19 7.17 10.11
C PHE A 141 -6.60 7.74 10.10
N GLU A 142 -7.56 6.87 9.78
CA GLU A 142 -8.98 7.19 9.79
C GLU A 142 -9.69 6.27 10.80
N GLU A 143 -10.08 6.83 11.95
CA GLU A 143 -10.71 6.06 13.03
C GLU A 143 -12.01 5.34 12.59
N ASP A 144 -12.78 6.00 11.73
CA ASP A 144 -14.04 5.52 11.18
C ASP A 144 -13.89 4.98 9.75
N SER A 145 -12.69 4.55 9.32
CA SER A 145 -12.50 3.97 7.98
C SER A 145 -13.25 2.65 7.82
N ILE A 146 -14.45 2.72 7.24
CA ILE A 146 -15.27 1.54 6.95
C ILE A 146 -14.85 0.88 5.63
N ASP A 147 -14.13 1.59 4.75
CA ASP A 147 -13.97 1.22 3.34
C ASP A 147 -12.50 1.18 2.89
N ILE A 148 -11.75 0.20 3.37
CA ILE A 148 -10.33 0.01 3.03
C ILE A 148 -10.22 -0.75 1.69
N PRO A 149 -9.49 -0.22 0.68
CA PRO A 149 -9.33 -0.90 -0.60
C PRO A 149 -8.51 -2.18 -0.48
N ASP A 150 -8.84 -3.15 -1.32
CA ASP A 150 -8.20 -4.46 -1.38
C ASP A 150 -6.91 -4.46 -2.20
N ASN A 151 -6.88 -3.69 -3.30
CA ASN A 151 -5.77 -3.60 -4.25
C ASN A 151 -5.12 -4.98 -4.52
N PRO A 152 -5.84 -5.92 -5.18
CA PRO A 152 -5.34 -7.28 -5.43
C PRO A 152 -3.99 -7.26 -6.19
N PRO A 153 -3.15 -8.30 -6.04
CA PRO A 153 -1.84 -8.35 -6.69
C PRO A 153 -1.92 -8.13 -8.19
N ALA A 154 -1.15 -7.18 -8.71
CA ALA A 154 -1.20 -6.76 -10.10
C ALA A 154 0.17 -6.30 -10.62
N SER A 155 0.34 -6.37 -11.93
CA SER A 155 1.44 -5.76 -12.67
C SER A 155 0.94 -4.47 -13.32
N LEU A 156 1.72 -3.39 -13.21
CA LEU A 156 1.34 -2.07 -13.71
C LEU A 156 2.25 -1.64 -14.85
N TYR A 157 1.66 -1.09 -15.91
CA TYR A 157 2.40 -0.56 -17.05
C TYR A 157 1.70 0.64 -17.66
N THR A 158 2.48 1.52 -18.29
CA THR A 158 1.98 2.71 -18.97
C THR A 158 2.86 3.03 -20.17
N ASN A 159 2.30 3.65 -21.20
CA ASN A 159 3.07 4.25 -22.29
C ASN A 159 3.28 5.76 -22.10
N ILE A 160 2.75 6.35 -21.02
CA ILE A 160 2.98 7.73 -20.65
C ILE A 160 4.44 7.87 -20.22
N ASN A 161 5.11 8.91 -20.70
CA ASN A 161 6.51 9.15 -20.40
C ASN A 161 6.70 9.47 -18.91
N VAL A 162 7.27 8.52 -18.18
CA VAL A 162 7.52 8.61 -16.74
C VAL A 162 8.55 9.70 -16.43
N PHE A 163 8.31 10.50 -15.38
CA PHE A 163 9.29 11.42 -14.83
C PHE A 163 10.15 10.71 -13.78
N GLU A 164 11.47 10.73 -13.99
CA GLU A 164 12.47 10.15 -13.07
C GLU A 164 12.11 8.73 -12.60
N ASN A 165 11.95 8.52 -11.30
CA ASN A 165 11.61 7.26 -10.66
C ASN A 165 10.15 7.22 -10.17
N TYR A 166 9.26 8.06 -10.71
CA TYR A 166 7.84 8.09 -10.37
C TYR A 166 7.02 7.09 -11.20
N ASP A 167 7.44 5.83 -11.18
CA ASP A 167 6.87 4.78 -12.04
C ASP A 167 5.43 4.38 -11.67
N ALA A 168 4.81 3.58 -12.54
CA ALA A 168 3.39 3.23 -12.43
C ALA A 168 3.03 2.46 -11.14
N THR A 169 3.96 1.70 -10.57
CA THR A 169 3.67 0.89 -9.37
C THR A 169 3.36 1.76 -8.16
N LYS A 170 3.89 2.99 -8.13
CA LYS A 170 3.70 3.94 -7.03
C LYS A 170 2.26 4.40 -6.86
N ALA A 171 1.48 4.50 -7.95
CA ALA A 171 0.07 4.90 -7.89
C ALA A 171 -0.87 3.80 -7.36
N TYR A 172 -0.40 2.55 -7.31
CA TYR A 172 -1.16 1.39 -6.83
C TYR A 172 -0.68 0.90 -5.45
N SER A 173 0.37 1.55 -4.94
CA SER A 173 0.88 1.39 -3.59
C SER A 173 0.06 2.21 -2.61
N SER A 174 0.08 1.78 -1.36
CA SER A 174 -0.50 2.46 -0.20
C SER A 174 0.56 3.29 0.56
N VAL A 175 1.68 3.62 -0.05
CA VAL A 175 2.68 4.54 0.51
C VAL A 175 2.37 5.94 -0.04
N ASP A 176 2.83 7.02 0.59
CA ASP A 176 2.78 8.38 0.01
C ASP A 176 3.72 8.53 -1.19
N GLU A 177 3.49 7.71 -2.20
CA GLU A 177 4.11 7.81 -3.50
C GLU A 177 3.00 7.88 -4.54
N TYR A 178 3.35 8.40 -5.71
CA TYR A 178 2.41 8.56 -6.81
C TYR A 178 3.14 8.33 -8.13
N PHE A 179 2.38 8.00 -9.17
CA PHE A 179 2.91 8.04 -10.53
C PHE A 179 2.98 9.50 -10.98
N TRP A 180 4.06 9.90 -11.65
CA TRP A 180 4.18 11.22 -12.26
C TRP A 180 4.71 11.09 -13.68
N GLY A 181 3.88 11.48 -14.64
CA GLY A 181 4.16 11.45 -16.05
C GLY A 181 4.27 12.84 -16.65
N LYS A 182 5.07 12.95 -17.71
CA LYS A 182 5.07 14.09 -18.63
C LYS A 182 3.71 14.21 -19.34
N PRO A 183 3.44 15.34 -20.03
CA PRO A 183 2.14 15.61 -20.61
C PRO A 183 1.66 14.49 -21.52
N PRO A 184 0.53 13.83 -21.20
CA PRO A 184 0.03 12.72 -21.98
C PRO A 184 -0.71 13.18 -23.24
N SER A 185 -0.68 12.33 -24.27
CA SER A 185 -1.39 12.51 -25.53
C SER A 185 -2.64 11.63 -25.62
N THR A 186 -3.59 11.99 -26.47
CA THR A 186 -4.75 11.14 -26.79
C THR A 186 -4.31 9.73 -27.16
N GLY A 187 -4.91 8.74 -26.50
CA GLY A 187 -4.61 7.32 -26.69
C GLY A 187 -3.53 6.78 -25.76
N ASP A 188 -2.82 7.64 -25.02
CA ASP A 188 -1.96 7.18 -23.94
C ASP A 188 -2.79 6.52 -22.82
N PHE A 189 -2.17 5.58 -22.12
CA PHE A 189 -2.84 4.74 -21.16
C PHE A 189 -1.97 4.40 -19.96
N PHE A 190 -2.65 4.05 -18.88
CA PHE A 190 -2.11 3.44 -17.68
C PHE A 190 -2.92 2.18 -17.39
N VAL A 191 -2.28 1.02 -17.28
CA VAL A 191 -2.95 -0.27 -17.17
C VAL A 191 -2.46 -1.05 -15.97
N ILE A 192 -3.42 -1.71 -15.33
CA ILE A 192 -3.27 -2.64 -14.22
C ILE A 192 -3.70 -4.01 -14.73
N VAL A 193 -2.83 -5.00 -14.59
CA VAL A 193 -3.11 -6.40 -14.96
C VAL A 193 -3.05 -7.25 -13.71
N PHE A 194 -4.18 -7.84 -13.32
CA PHE A 194 -4.23 -8.66 -12.13
C PHE A 194 -3.48 -9.99 -12.33
N SER A 195 -2.82 -10.46 -11.27
CA SER A 195 -2.19 -11.77 -11.26
C SER A 195 -3.21 -12.91 -11.35
N LYS A 196 -4.44 -12.66 -10.86
CA LYS A 196 -5.61 -13.56 -10.92
C LYS A 196 -6.83 -12.75 -11.33
N SER A 197 -7.67 -13.29 -12.20
CA SER A 197 -8.94 -12.66 -12.57
C SER A 197 -9.80 -12.41 -11.31
N THR A 198 -10.33 -11.19 -11.19
CA THR A 198 -10.90 -10.69 -9.92
C THR A 198 -12.23 -9.99 -10.15
N LYS A 199 -13.22 -10.30 -9.31
CA LYS A 199 -14.50 -9.60 -9.29
C LYS A 199 -14.38 -8.31 -8.47
N ILE A 200 -14.57 -7.16 -9.13
CA ILE A 200 -14.41 -5.83 -8.53
C ILE A 200 -15.78 -5.23 -8.26
N SER A 201 -16.01 -4.74 -7.05
CA SER A 201 -17.24 -4.02 -6.66
C SER A 201 -17.10 -2.51 -6.85
N LYS A 202 -15.93 -1.95 -6.55
CA LYS A 202 -15.68 -0.51 -6.57
C LYS A 202 -14.28 -0.17 -7.06
N ILE A 203 -14.18 0.91 -7.82
CA ILE A 203 -12.91 1.53 -8.25
C ILE A 203 -12.97 3.01 -7.92
N LYS A 204 -11.93 3.52 -7.28
CA LYS A 204 -11.71 4.95 -7.04
C LYS A 204 -10.30 5.33 -7.47
N ILE A 205 -10.18 6.35 -8.32
CA ILE A 205 -8.90 6.87 -8.80
C ILE A 205 -8.88 8.37 -8.62
N VAL A 206 -7.78 8.85 -8.02
CA VAL A 206 -7.53 10.25 -7.70
C VAL A 206 -6.26 10.70 -8.40
N THR A 207 -6.29 11.86 -9.04
CA THR A 207 -5.12 12.48 -9.72
C THR A 207 -4.75 13.82 -9.09
N GLY A 208 -3.55 14.33 -9.40
CA GLY A 208 -2.98 15.56 -8.83
C GLY A 208 -2.52 15.41 -7.39
N THR A 209 -1.93 16.46 -6.82
CA THR A 209 -1.57 16.56 -5.37
C THR A 209 -2.01 17.92 -4.81
N ASP A 210 -2.01 18.10 -3.49
CA ASP A 210 -2.46 19.35 -2.87
C ASP A 210 -1.50 20.52 -3.20
N ASP A 211 -0.21 20.20 -3.38
CA ASP A 211 0.84 21.11 -3.83
C ASP A 211 0.86 21.31 -5.36
N ARG A 212 0.27 20.39 -6.14
CA ARG A 212 0.25 20.43 -7.62
C ARG A 212 -1.15 20.13 -8.16
N GLN A 213 -2.02 21.11 -8.00
CA GLN A 213 -3.44 21.00 -8.34
C GLN A 213 -3.72 20.92 -9.85
N ASN A 214 -2.77 21.33 -10.69
CA ASN A 214 -2.90 21.30 -12.16
C ASN A 214 -2.44 19.98 -12.79
N ASP A 215 -1.69 19.15 -12.05
CA ASP A 215 -1.17 17.89 -12.59
C ASP A 215 -2.21 16.76 -12.48
N ILE A 216 -3.44 17.04 -12.93
CA ILE A 216 -4.60 16.14 -12.90
C ILE A 216 -4.89 15.59 -14.30
N LEU A 217 -5.67 14.51 -14.36
CA LEU A 217 -6.22 14.03 -15.63
C LEU A 217 -7.48 14.84 -15.99
N HIS A 218 -7.38 15.70 -17.00
CA HIS A 218 -8.50 16.54 -17.43
C HIS A 218 -9.55 15.75 -18.23
N HIS A 219 -9.07 14.91 -19.15
CA HIS A 219 -9.92 14.14 -20.05
C HIS A 219 -9.40 12.71 -20.18
N GLY A 220 -10.09 11.80 -19.52
CA GLY A 220 -9.80 10.38 -19.62
C GLY A 220 -10.99 9.53 -19.25
N ALA A 221 -10.89 8.24 -19.58
CA ALA A 221 -11.90 7.25 -19.28
C ALA A 221 -11.29 6.09 -18.50
N LEU A 222 -12.12 5.50 -17.63
CA LEU A 222 -11.81 4.26 -16.92
C LEU A 222 -12.47 3.10 -17.63
N GLU A 223 -11.69 2.06 -17.90
CA GLU A 223 -12.13 0.89 -18.64
C GLU A 223 -11.66 -0.41 -17.98
N VAL A 224 -12.38 -1.50 -18.23
CA VAL A 224 -12.08 -2.84 -17.70
C VAL A 224 -12.12 -3.90 -18.80
N GLY A 225 -11.31 -4.95 -18.67
CA GLY A 225 -11.20 -6.02 -19.66
C GLY A 225 -11.09 -7.42 -19.05
N GLU A 226 -11.54 -8.42 -19.81
CA GLU A 226 -11.65 -9.84 -19.39
C GLU A 226 -10.50 -10.72 -19.87
N LYS A 227 -9.92 -10.47 -21.06
CA LYS A 227 -9.13 -11.47 -21.78
C LYS A 227 -7.71 -11.02 -22.09
N LEU A 228 -6.73 -11.58 -21.38
CA LEU A 228 -5.31 -11.38 -21.66
C LEU A 228 -4.87 -12.06 -22.97
N VAL A 229 -4.33 -11.26 -23.90
CA VAL A 229 -3.60 -11.73 -25.08
C VAL A 229 -2.10 -11.51 -24.84
N GLY A 230 -1.32 -12.57 -25.07
CA GLY A 230 0.13 -12.49 -25.01
C GLY A 230 0.66 -11.68 -26.19
N THR A 231 1.25 -10.52 -25.92
CA THR A 231 1.96 -9.72 -26.93
C THR A 231 3.47 -9.82 -26.71
N LYS A 232 4.27 -9.47 -27.74
CA LYS A 232 5.74 -9.37 -27.63
C LYS A 232 6.20 -8.35 -26.57
N ARG A 233 5.30 -7.52 -26.03
CA ARG A 233 5.56 -6.49 -25.01
C ARG A 233 4.90 -6.78 -23.64
N GLY A 234 4.25 -7.94 -23.47
CA GLY A 234 3.59 -8.33 -22.21
C GLY A 234 2.15 -8.85 -22.41
N ARG A 235 1.47 -9.17 -21.30
CA ARG A 235 0.05 -9.57 -21.31
C ARG A 235 -0.83 -8.31 -21.33
N GLN A 236 -1.72 -8.17 -22.32
CA GLN A 236 -2.65 -7.04 -22.42
C GLN A 236 -4.08 -7.54 -22.66
N CYS A 237 -5.09 -6.88 -22.13
CA CYS A 237 -6.47 -7.25 -22.45
C CYS A 237 -6.81 -6.92 -23.90
N SER A 238 -7.51 -7.83 -24.61
CA SER A 238 -7.88 -7.68 -26.02
C SER A 238 -9.02 -6.71 -26.27
N SER A 239 -9.88 -6.54 -25.28
CA SER A 239 -11.11 -5.75 -25.37
C SER A 239 -11.39 -5.09 -24.03
N TYR A 240 -11.97 -3.89 -24.10
CA TYR A 240 -12.25 -3.06 -22.94
C TYR A 240 -13.70 -2.58 -22.98
N ILE A 241 -14.30 -2.44 -21.81
CA ILE A 241 -15.60 -1.81 -21.58
C ILE A 241 -15.37 -0.56 -20.75
N THR A 242 -15.88 0.57 -21.21
CA THR A 242 -15.80 1.84 -20.50
C THR A 242 -16.79 1.89 -19.34
N LEU A 243 -16.28 2.16 -18.13
CA LEU A 243 -17.06 2.32 -16.90
C LEU A 243 -17.49 3.76 -16.65
N GLY A 244 -16.71 4.73 -17.12
CA GLY A 244 -17.00 6.15 -16.96
C GLY A 244 -15.83 7.06 -17.33
N GLU A 245 -16.06 8.36 -17.20
CA GLU A 245 -15.09 9.42 -17.50
C GLU A 245 -14.64 10.14 -16.23
N PHE A 246 -13.39 10.59 -16.22
CA PHE A 246 -12.83 11.39 -15.14
C PHE A 246 -13.50 12.76 -15.08
N LYS A 247 -13.82 13.20 -13.86
CA LYS A 247 -14.38 14.53 -13.57
C LYS A 247 -13.47 15.24 -12.58
N ASN A 248 -12.95 16.40 -12.98
CA ASN A 248 -12.01 17.18 -12.17
C ASN A 248 -10.86 16.32 -11.62
N GLY A 249 -10.26 15.49 -12.47
CA GLY A 249 -9.15 14.60 -12.09
C GLY A 249 -9.55 13.34 -11.31
N ASN A 250 -10.83 13.12 -11.02
CA ASN A 250 -11.26 12.01 -10.17
C ASN A 250 -12.29 11.14 -10.86
N ILE A 251 -12.29 9.85 -10.52
CA ILE A 251 -13.37 8.93 -10.88
C ILE A 251 -13.63 7.97 -9.74
N GLU A 252 -14.91 7.72 -9.48
CA GLU A 252 -15.38 6.70 -8.56
C GLU A 252 -16.55 5.97 -9.20
N VAL A 253 -16.42 4.64 -9.30
CA VAL A 253 -17.46 3.77 -9.85
C VAL A 253 -17.73 2.67 -8.82
N GLN A 254 -18.99 2.54 -8.42
CA GLN A 254 -19.49 1.52 -7.50
C GLN A 254 -20.38 0.51 -8.26
N ASP A 255 -20.73 -0.59 -7.58
CA ASP A 255 -21.59 -1.67 -8.10
C ASP A 255 -21.09 -2.24 -9.44
N ILE A 256 -19.78 -2.32 -9.61
CA ILE A 256 -19.15 -2.78 -10.85
C ILE A 256 -19.45 -4.26 -11.07
N ASP A 257 -19.54 -5.05 -10.01
CA ASP A 257 -19.88 -6.47 -10.01
C ASP A 257 -21.33 -6.75 -10.41
N HIS A 258 -22.19 -5.73 -10.40
CA HIS A 258 -23.54 -5.77 -10.98
C HIS A 258 -23.58 -5.29 -12.44
N LYS A 259 -22.61 -4.47 -12.86
CA LYS A 259 -22.51 -3.90 -14.22
C LYS A 259 -21.71 -4.78 -15.17
N ILE A 260 -20.73 -5.51 -14.65
CA ILE A 260 -19.78 -6.33 -15.39
C ILE A 260 -20.01 -7.79 -15.00
N ALA A 261 -20.40 -8.61 -15.98
CA ALA A 261 -20.77 -10.00 -15.78
C ALA A 261 -19.58 -10.96 -15.70
N PHE A 262 -18.38 -10.50 -16.05
CA PHE A 262 -17.15 -11.30 -16.06
C PHE A 262 -16.17 -10.87 -14.96
N ASP A 263 -15.27 -11.77 -14.59
CA ASP A 263 -14.16 -11.42 -13.71
C ASP A 263 -13.13 -10.59 -14.48
N ILE A 264 -12.68 -9.48 -13.87
CA ILE A 264 -11.83 -8.50 -14.53
C ILE A 264 -10.37 -8.95 -14.45
N GLU A 265 -9.69 -8.97 -15.60
CA GLU A 265 -8.25 -9.23 -15.71
C GLU A 265 -7.42 -7.95 -15.84
N CYS A 266 -7.97 -6.89 -16.45
CA CYS A 266 -7.29 -5.59 -16.57
C CYS A 266 -8.18 -4.41 -16.22
N VAL A 267 -7.59 -3.40 -15.60
CA VAL A 267 -8.15 -2.04 -15.47
C VAL A 267 -7.28 -1.08 -16.26
N ARG A 268 -7.87 -0.19 -17.05
CA ARG A 268 -7.17 0.78 -17.89
C ARG A 268 -7.71 2.20 -17.66
N ILE A 269 -6.82 3.13 -17.40
CA ILE A 269 -7.05 4.57 -17.57
C ILE A 269 -6.58 4.90 -18.98
N VAL A 270 -7.44 5.49 -19.80
CA VAL A 270 -7.09 5.96 -21.15
C VAL A 270 -7.29 7.47 -21.25
N VAL A 271 -6.32 8.15 -21.84
CA VAL A 271 -6.34 9.59 -22.08
C VAL A 271 -7.15 9.84 -23.35
N THR A 272 -8.28 10.53 -23.22
CA THR A 272 -9.21 10.75 -24.35
C THR A 272 -8.86 12.01 -25.12
N VAL A 273 -8.26 13.01 -24.47
CA VAL A 273 -7.79 14.26 -25.09
C VAL A 273 -6.40 14.61 -24.57
N SER A 274 -5.48 14.95 -25.48
CA SER A 274 -4.13 15.43 -25.11
C SER A 274 -4.19 16.66 -24.21
N GLN A 275 -3.30 16.74 -23.21
CA GLN A 275 -3.14 17.89 -22.33
C GLN A 275 -1.69 18.38 -22.31
N LYS A 276 -1.45 19.63 -21.88
CA LYS A 276 -0.09 20.22 -21.81
C LYS A 276 0.52 20.09 -20.44
N GLU A 277 -0.33 19.92 -19.45
CA GLU A 277 -0.04 19.73 -18.04
C GLU A 277 0.45 18.30 -17.82
N TRP A 278 1.31 18.14 -16.83
CA TRP A 278 1.81 16.82 -16.44
C TRP A 278 0.69 16.05 -15.75
N LEU A 279 0.88 14.74 -15.56
CA LEU A 279 -0.14 13.90 -14.94
C LEU A 279 0.41 13.21 -13.71
N ILE A 280 -0.19 13.49 -12.55
CA ILE A 280 -0.01 12.71 -11.34
C ILE A 280 -1.20 11.77 -11.18
N VAL A 281 -0.97 10.46 -11.09
CA VAL A 281 -1.97 9.53 -10.56
C VAL A 281 -1.62 9.27 -9.10
N ARG A 282 -2.38 9.91 -8.20
CA ARG A 282 -2.10 9.96 -6.76
C ARG A 282 -2.38 8.60 -6.12
N SER A 283 -3.56 8.06 -6.38
CA SER A 283 -3.97 6.80 -5.77
C SER A 283 -4.98 6.06 -6.64
N ILE A 284 -4.80 4.74 -6.72
CA ILE A 284 -5.73 3.81 -7.30
C ILE A 284 -6.19 2.86 -6.21
N SER A 285 -7.49 2.86 -5.94
CA SER A 285 -8.12 2.08 -4.88
C SER A 285 -9.17 1.16 -5.50
N LEU A 286 -9.04 -0.14 -5.28
CA LEU A 286 -9.92 -1.17 -5.82
C LEU A 286 -10.49 -2.01 -4.69
N TRP A 287 -11.78 -2.30 -4.75
CA TRP A 287 -12.47 -3.20 -3.83
C TRP A 287 -13.00 -4.41 -4.58
N THR A 288 -12.83 -5.57 -3.97
CA THR A 288 -13.23 -6.87 -4.53
C THR A 288 -14.50 -7.36 -3.86
N SER A 289 -15.37 -7.97 -4.66
CA SER A 289 -16.50 -8.74 -4.12
C SER A 289 -15.96 -10.09 -3.70
N GLN A 290 -16.05 -10.46 -2.42
CA GLN A 290 -15.78 -11.84 -2.04
C GLN A 290 -16.81 -12.75 -2.71
N PRO A 291 -16.42 -13.94 -3.20
CA PRO A 291 -17.42 -14.94 -3.52
C PRO A 291 -18.24 -15.19 -2.25
N PRO A 292 -19.57 -15.37 -2.35
CA PRO A 292 -20.36 -15.74 -1.17
C PRO A 292 -19.72 -16.99 -0.57
N SER A 293 -19.30 -16.87 0.69
CA SER A 293 -18.79 -17.98 1.48
C SER A 293 -19.84 -19.10 1.46
N GLN A 294 -19.52 -20.20 0.78
CA GLN A 294 -20.25 -21.46 0.92
C GLN A 294 -19.82 -22.15 2.22
#